data_AF-A0A975KN06-F1
#
_entry.id   AF-A0A975KN06-F1
#
_cell.length_a   1.000
_cell.length_b   1.000
_cell.length_c   1.000
_cell.angle_alpha   90.00
_cell.angle_beta   90.00
_cell.angle_gamma   90.00
#
_symmetry.space_group_name_H-M   'P 1'
#
loop_
_entity.id
_entity.type
_entity.pdbx_description
1 polymer ?
#
loop_
_entity_poly.entity_id
_entity_poly.type
_entity_poly.pdbx_seq_one_letter_code
_entity_poly.pdbx_strand_id
1 'polypeptide(L)'
;MRIILYNVTWNSSETKKIYQAAKNSEILMAYLERRLLENNLAELIGEAPSPKRGYGVLIYYYSNKPKKRLLSAAPRRNKDYIHVVIFNNKITKMELQKLGFETGNYKEPPDVKIGSKEDVDKLVEICKAINHTR
;
A
#
# COMPACT_ATOMS: atom_id res chain seq x y z
N MET A 1 -0.74 5.22 -21.22
CA MET A 1 -1.68 4.65 -20.23
C MET A 1 -0.96 3.55 -19.46
N ARG A 2 -0.92 3.55 -18.12
CA ARG A 2 -0.36 2.40 -17.37
C ARG A 2 -1.39 1.28 -17.37
N ILE A 3 -1.01 0.08 -17.80
CA ILE A 3 -1.86 -1.11 -17.71
C ILE A 3 -1.94 -1.48 -16.23
N ILE A 4 -3.17 -1.65 -15.72
CA ILE A 4 -3.41 -2.20 -14.39
C ILE A 4 -3.82 -3.66 -14.56
N LEU A 5 -3.06 -4.57 -13.96
CA LEU A 5 -3.43 -5.97 -13.82
C LEU A 5 -4.26 -6.13 -12.55
N TYR A 6 -5.20 -7.07 -12.51
CA TYR A 6 -6.13 -7.28 -11.41
C TYR A 6 -6.12 -8.73 -10.94
N ASN A 7 -6.66 -8.99 -9.74
CA ASN A 7 -6.68 -10.29 -9.10
C ASN A 7 -5.27 -10.86 -8.87
N VAL A 8 -4.36 -9.98 -8.44
CA VAL A 8 -2.97 -10.34 -8.14
C VAL A 8 -2.76 -10.39 -6.63
N THR A 9 -1.72 -11.09 -6.19
CA THR A 9 -1.21 -11.04 -4.82
C THR A 9 0.24 -10.57 -4.86
N TRP A 10 0.80 -10.15 -3.73
CA TRP A 10 2.22 -9.82 -3.64
C TRP A 10 3.09 -10.94 -4.18
N ASN A 11 2.79 -12.19 -3.80
CA ASN A 11 3.58 -13.35 -4.19
C ASN A 11 3.45 -13.72 -5.66
N SER A 12 2.32 -13.44 -6.31
CA SER A 12 2.13 -13.68 -7.73
C SER A 12 2.45 -12.47 -8.61
N SER A 13 2.69 -11.30 -8.00
CA SER A 13 2.82 -10.03 -8.71
C SER A 13 4.06 -9.96 -9.60
N GLU A 14 3.91 -9.35 -10.77
CA GLU A 14 5.04 -8.98 -11.61
C GLU A 14 5.91 -7.92 -10.93
N THR A 15 5.29 -7.05 -10.12
CA THR A 15 5.97 -6.07 -9.27
C THR A 15 7.05 -6.72 -8.40
N LYS A 16 6.76 -7.84 -7.71
CA LYS A 16 7.75 -8.56 -6.91
C LYS A 16 8.90 -9.07 -7.77
N LYS A 17 8.61 -9.67 -8.93
CA LYS A 17 9.62 -10.26 -9.82
C LYS A 17 10.61 -9.23 -10.37
N ILE A 18 10.12 -8.06 -10.79
CA ILE A 18 10.97 -7.05 -11.43
C ILE A 18 11.77 -6.21 -10.43
N TYR A 19 11.33 -6.13 -9.17
CA TYR A 19 11.85 -5.12 -8.24
C TYR A 19 13.04 -5.60 -7.41
N GLN A 20 13.14 -6.91 -7.14
CA GLN A 20 14.19 -7.51 -6.30
C GLN A 20 14.37 -6.71 -5.00
N ALA A 21 13.31 -6.59 -4.20
CA ALA A 21 13.30 -5.64 -3.10
C ALA A 21 14.24 -6.05 -1.97
N ALA A 22 14.55 -5.12 -1.06
CA ALA A 22 15.20 -5.48 0.20
C ALA A 22 14.32 -6.48 0.96
N LYS A 23 14.94 -7.47 1.63
CA LYS A 23 14.22 -8.55 2.31
C LYS A 23 13.15 -8.03 3.27
N ASN A 24 13.45 -7.00 4.06
CA ASN A 24 12.45 -6.41 4.96
C ASN A 24 11.29 -5.76 4.20
N SER A 25 11.58 -5.07 3.09
CA SER A 25 10.55 -4.49 2.23
C SER A 25 9.61 -5.56 1.66
N GLU A 26 10.13 -6.72 1.26
CA GLU A 26 9.27 -7.84 0.82
C GLU A 26 8.41 -8.41 1.96
N ILE A 27 8.99 -8.55 3.16
CA ILE A 27 8.27 -9.00 4.36
C ILE A 27 7.12 -8.04 4.68
N LEU A 28 7.37 -6.73 4.61
CA LEU A 28 6.37 -5.70 4.87
C LEU A 28 5.28 -5.67 3.81
N MET A 29 5.60 -5.85 2.52
CA MET A 29 4.59 -5.98 1.46
C MET A 29 3.66 -7.18 1.72
N ALA A 30 4.24 -8.34 2.02
CA ALA A 30 3.48 -9.56 2.32
C ALA A 30 2.63 -9.40 3.59
N TYR A 31 3.20 -8.79 4.63
CA TYR A 31 2.50 -8.54 5.90
C TYR A 31 1.34 -7.57 5.72
N LEU A 32 1.54 -6.46 5.01
CA LEU A 32 0.48 -5.50 4.67
C LEU A 32 -0.67 -6.18 3.92
N GLU A 33 -0.38 -6.91 2.84
CA GLU A 33 -1.42 -7.61 2.07
C GLU A 33 -2.24 -8.55 2.97
N ARG A 34 -1.56 -9.40 3.75
CA ARG A 34 -2.22 -10.32 4.67
C ARG A 34 -3.14 -9.59 5.65
N ARG A 35 -2.66 -8.52 6.29
CA ARG A 35 -3.46 -7.77 7.28
C ARG A 35 -4.67 -7.07 6.64
N LEU A 36 -4.54 -6.54 5.42
CA LEU A 36 -5.66 -5.95 4.70
C LEU A 36 -6.74 -6.99 4.38
N LEU A 37 -6.34 -8.19 3.97
CA LEU A 37 -7.26 -9.29 3.65
C LEU A 37 -7.92 -9.88 4.90
N GLU A 38 -7.14 -10.15 5.97
CA GLU A 38 -7.65 -10.66 7.25
C GLU A 38 -8.71 -9.75 7.88
N ASN A 39 -8.63 -8.44 7.63
CA ASN A 39 -9.57 -7.46 8.15
C ASN A 39 -10.66 -7.05 7.14
N ASN A 40 -10.80 -7.78 6.02
CA ASN A 40 -11.79 -7.50 4.97
C ASN A 40 -11.75 -6.05 4.45
N LEU A 41 -10.55 -5.44 4.40
CA LEU A 41 -10.37 -4.05 3.94
C LEU A 41 -10.16 -3.95 2.43
N ALA A 42 -9.65 -5.01 1.79
CA ALA A 42 -9.39 -5.04 0.36
C ALA A 42 -10.19 -6.17 -0.31
N GLU A 43 -11.10 -5.81 -1.22
CA GLU A 43 -11.87 -6.75 -2.03
C GLU A 43 -11.19 -7.09 -3.36
N LEU A 44 -10.34 -6.19 -3.84
CA LEU A 44 -9.62 -6.33 -5.10
C LEU A 44 -8.20 -5.81 -4.94
N ILE A 45 -7.26 -6.55 -5.51
CA ILE A 45 -5.86 -6.17 -5.59
C ILE A 45 -5.50 -6.08 -7.06
N GLY A 46 -4.90 -4.96 -7.45
CA GLY A 46 -4.29 -4.78 -8.75
C GLY A 46 -2.82 -4.44 -8.63
N GLU A 47 -2.12 -4.43 -9.76
CA GLU A 47 -0.76 -3.94 -9.83
C GLU A 47 -0.53 -3.11 -11.09
N ALA A 48 0.44 -2.21 -11.03
CA ALA A 48 0.91 -1.44 -12.17
C ALA A 48 2.44 -1.59 -12.32
N PRO A 49 2.91 -2.75 -12.83
CA PRO A 49 4.33 -2.99 -13.03
C PRO A 49 4.88 -2.10 -14.15
N SER A 50 6.15 -1.70 -14.01
CA SER A 50 6.90 -0.95 -15.00
C SER A 50 8.28 -1.60 -15.21
N PRO A 51 8.36 -2.72 -15.96
CA PRO A 51 9.60 -3.48 -16.14
C PRO A 51 10.75 -2.62 -16.66
N LYS A 52 10.48 -1.76 -17.66
CA LYS A 52 11.47 -0.84 -18.25
C LYS A 52 12.10 0.12 -17.25
N ARG A 53 11.38 0.48 -16.19
CA ARG A 53 11.84 1.43 -15.16
C ARG A 53 12.23 0.73 -13.87
N GLY A 54 12.13 -0.60 -13.81
CA GLY A 54 12.45 -1.39 -12.62
C GLY A 54 11.64 -0.98 -11.39
N TYR A 55 10.36 -0.60 -11.56
CA TYR A 55 9.44 -0.36 -10.44
C TYR A 55 8.06 -0.93 -10.69
N GLY A 56 7.34 -1.22 -9.61
CA GLY A 56 5.93 -1.57 -9.65
C GLY A 56 5.25 -1.15 -8.35
N VAL A 57 3.93 -1.24 -8.34
CA VAL A 57 3.10 -0.86 -7.20
C VAL A 57 1.90 -1.78 -7.16
N LEU A 58 1.55 -2.28 -5.97
CA LEU A 58 0.28 -2.93 -5.72
C LEU A 58 -0.76 -1.88 -5.31
N ILE A 59 -1.98 -2.03 -5.78
CA ILE A 59 -3.11 -1.15 -5.53
C ILE A 59 -4.21 -1.99 -4.92
N TYR A 60 -4.58 -1.66 -3.68
CA TYR A 60 -5.65 -2.33 -2.94
C TYR A 60 -6.91 -1.49 -3.02
N TYR A 61 -8.05 -2.14 -3.20
CA TYR A 61 -9.34 -1.50 -3.39
C TYR A 61 -10.33 -1.95 -2.32
N TYR A 62 -11.03 -0.99 -1.71
CA TYR A 62 -12.17 -1.24 -0.83
C TYR A 62 -13.34 -1.93 -1.55
N SER A 63 -13.48 -1.74 -2.86
CA SER A 63 -14.57 -2.29 -3.65
C SER A 63 -14.14 -2.53 -5.10
N ASN A 64 -14.64 -3.59 -5.73
CA ASN A 64 -14.46 -3.85 -7.17
C ASN A 64 -15.51 -3.12 -8.05
N LYS A 65 -16.69 -2.79 -7.50
CA LYS A 65 -17.83 -2.21 -8.26
C LYS A 65 -18.63 -1.19 -7.42
N PRO A 66 -18.46 0.13 -7.62
CA PRO A 66 -17.42 0.76 -8.44
C PRO A 66 -16.03 0.58 -7.80
N LYS A 67 -14.97 0.55 -8.62
CA LYS A 67 -13.60 0.44 -8.11
C LYS A 67 -13.25 1.62 -7.22
N LYS A 68 -13.09 1.39 -5.92
CA LYS A 68 -12.69 2.41 -4.94
C LYS A 68 -11.36 2.06 -4.31
N ARG A 69 -10.31 2.82 -4.64
CA ARG A 69 -8.97 2.60 -4.09
C ARG A 69 -8.97 2.81 -2.58
N LEU A 70 -8.27 1.93 -1.89
CA LEU A 70 -7.97 2.04 -0.47
C LEU A 70 -6.58 2.66 -0.31
N LEU A 71 -5.56 1.96 -0.80
CA LEU A 71 -4.16 2.39 -0.74
C LEU A 71 -3.38 1.77 -1.89
N SER A 72 -2.21 2.31 -2.18
CA SER A 72 -1.21 1.62 -2.98
C SER A 72 0.09 1.47 -2.20
N ALA A 73 0.78 0.36 -2.39
CA ALA A 73 2.05 0.07 -1.74
C ALA A 73 3.12 -0.29 -2.76
N ALA A 74 4.30 0.30 -2.61
CA ALA A 74 5.47 0.02 -3.43
C ALA A 74 6.63 -0.44 -2.54
N PRO A 75 7.28 -1.58 -2.88
CA PRO A 75 8.51 -1.98 -2.20
C PRO A 75 9.65 -0.99 -2.45
N ARG A 76 10.75 -1.14 -1.70
CA ARG A 76 12.01 -0.41 -1.88
C ARG A 76 13.18 -1.39 -2.04
N ARG A 77 14.01 -1.16 -3.06
CA ARG A 77 15.12 -2.04 -3.44
C ARG A 77 16.25 -2.00 -2.43
N ASN A 78 16.58 -0.80 -1.96
CA ASN A 78 17.74 -0.53 -1.11
C ASN A 78 17.34 0.14 0.21
N LYS A 79 16.11 -0.08 0.68
CA LYS A 79 15.60 0.49 1.93
C LYS A 79 14.68 -0.51 2.62
N ASP A 80 14.74 -0.54 3.94
CA ASP A 80 13.98 -1.47 4.77
C ASP A 80 12.56 -0.98 5.11
N TYR A 81 11.95 -0.24 4.19
CA TYR A 81 10.57 0.23 4.32
C TYR A 81 9.79 -0.02 3.03
N ILE A 82 8.46 0.02 3.11
CA ILE A 82 7.58 0.12 1.95
C ILE A 82 6.97 1.52 1.91
N HIS A 83 6.69 2.00 0.70
CA HIS A 83 6.04 3.28 0.49
C HIS A 83 4.55 3.05 0.27
N VAL A 84 3.71 3.68 1.08
CA VAL A 84 2.26 3.54 1.01
C VAL A 84 1.61 4.89 0.76
N VAL A 85 0.69 4.93 -0.21
CA VAL A 85 -0.16 6.09 -0.50
C VAL A 85 -1.58 5.74 -0.13
N ILE A 86 -2.22 6.53 0.74
CA ILE A 86 -3.59 6.27 1.23
C ILE A 86 -4.56 7.09 0.38
N PHE A 87 -5.47 6.42 -0.35
CA PHE A 87 -6.44 7.08 -1.22
C PHE A 87 -7.73 7.36 -0.46
N ASN A 88 -7.67 8.33 0.46
CA ASN A 88 -8.84 8.80 1.17
C ASN A 88 -8.71 10.27 1.57
N ASN A 89 -9.82 11.00 1.54
CA ASN A 89 -9.86 12.43 1.86
C ASN A 89 -10.10 12.71 3.36
N LYS A 90 -10.17 11.69 4.23
CA LYS A 90 -10.46 11.87 5.67
C LYS A 90 -9.23 11.87 6.58
N ILE A 91 -8.05 11.52 6.06
CA ILE A 91 -6.82 11.56 6.85
C ILE A 91 -5.79 12.40 6.13
N THR A 92 -5.26 13.38 6.84
CA THR A 92 -4.25 14.31 6.34
C THR A 92 -2.85 13.82 6.68
N LYS A 93 -1.86 14.32 5.95
CA LYS A 93 -0.44 14.12 6.27
C LYS A 93 -0.08 14.48 7.72
N MET A 94 -0.64 15.57 8.24
CA MET A 94 -0.36 16.04 9.60
C MET A 94 -0.90 15.09 10.67
N GLU A 95 -2.05 14.48 10.45
CA GLU A 95 -2.59 13.46 11.36
C GLU A 95 -1.73 12.19 11.36
N LEU A 96 -1.25 11.76 10.19
CA LEU A 96 -0.31 10.64 10.09
C LEU A 96 1.01 10.91 10.84
N GLN A 97 1.54 12.13 10.73
CA GLN A 97 2.74 12.54 11.49
C GLN A 97 2.49 12.53 13.00
N LYS A 98 1.32 12.99 13.47
CA LYS A 98 0.94 12.91 14.89
C LYS A 98 0.82 11.48 15.41
N LEU A 99 0.47 10.54 14.54
CA LEU A 99 0.43 9.09 14.84
C LEU A 99 1.82 8.42 14.76
N GLY A 100 2.87 9.20 14.46
CA GLY A 100 4.26 8.75 14.45
C GLY A 100 4.73 8.19 13.11
N PHE A 101 3.98 8.35 12.01
CA PHE A 101 4.44 7.94 10.70
C PHE A 101 5.48 8.90 10.12
N GLU A 102 6.54 8.34 9.55
CA GLU A 102 7.39 9.09 8.63
C GLU A 102 6.62 9.28 7.31
N THR A 103 6.39 10.54 6.93
CA THR A 103 5.66 10.89 5.71
C THR A 103 6.62 11.32 4.61
N GLY A 104 6.26 11.08 3.35
CA GLY A 104 7.06 11.58 2.23
C GLY A 104 6.77 13.03 1.90
N ASN A 105 7.10 13.46 0.68
CA ASN A 105 7.06 14.86 0.29
C ASN A 105 5.70 15.31 -0.23
N TYR A 106 4.80 14.38 -0.60
CA TYR A 106 3.51 14.76 -1.17
C TYR A 106 2.59 15.29 -0.08
N LYS A 107 1.73 16.25 -0.45
CA LYS A 107 0.72 16.82 0.44
C LYS A 107 -0.53 15.94 0.45
N GLU A 108 -1.04 15.60 -0.73
CA GLU A 108 -2.25 14.80 -0.94
C GLU A 108 -2.16 14.04 -2.29
N PRO A 109 -2.64 12.78 -2.39
CA PRO A 109 -2.98 11.91 -1.27
C PRO A 109 -1.73 11.68 -0.38
N PRO A 110 -1.90 11.55 0.94
CA PRO A 110 -0.76 11.45 1.84
C PRO A 110 -0.02 10.13 1.61
N ASP A 111 1.30 10.20 1.76
CA ASP A 111 2.19 9.06 1.61
C ASP A 111 3.05 8.86 2.86
N VAL A 112 3.21 7.60 3.26
CA VAL A 112 3.94 7.17 4.45
C VAL A 112 4.98 6.12 4.12
N LYS A 113 6.08 6.15 4.86
CA LYS A 113 7.06 5.07 4.91
C LYS A 113 6.70 4.16 6.06
N ILE A 114 6.52 2.89 5.75
CA ILE A 114 6.19 1.84 6.72
C ILE A 114 7.47 1.01 6.89
N GLY A 115 8.12 1.11 8.05
CA GLY A 115 9.40 0.45 8.33
C GLY A 115 9.27 -0.82 9.15
N SER A 116 8.13 -1.03 9.80
CA SER A 116 7.89 -2.10 10.75
C SER A 116 6.51 -2.74 10.59
N LYS A 117 6.30 -3.90 11.23
CA LYS A 117 4.98 -4.56 11.25
C LYS A 117 4.00 -3.77 12.11
N GLU A 118 4.49 -3.14 13.16
CA GLU A 118 3.75 -2.26 14.04
C GLU A 118 3.19 -1.05 13.27
N ASP A 119 3.98 -0.49 12.34
CA ASP A 119 3.50 0.57 11.43
C ASP A 119 2.39 0.05 10.50
N VAL A 120 2.50 -1.18 10.00
CA VAL A 120 1.42 -1.81 9.21
C VAL A 120 0.17 -1.96 10.05
N ASP A 121 0.27 -2.44 11.28
CA ASP A 121 -0.89 -2.64 12.15
C ASP A 121 -1.56 -1.30 12.48
N LYS A 122 -0.80 -0.24 12.79
CA LYS A 122 -1.34 1.12 12.94
C LYS A 122 -2.06 1.61 11.68
N LEU A 123 -1.47 1.38 10.50
CA LEU A 123 -2.07 1.76 9.21
C LEU A 123 -3.39 1.02 8.98
N VAL A 124 -3.47 -0.27 9.32
CA VAL A 124 -4.68 -1.07 9.19
C VAL A 124 -5.79 -0.54 10.09
N GLU A 125 -5.49 -0.14 11.32
CA GLU A 125 -6.48 0.47 12.22
C GLU A 125 -7.02 1.81 11.68
N ILE A 126 -6.15 2.63 11.10
CA ILE A 126 -6.57 3.85 10.38
C ILE A 126 -7.53 3.50 9.23
N CYS A 127 -7.17 2.51 8.41
CA CYS A 127 -7.99 2.08 7.28
C CYS A 127 -9.37 1.54 7.72
N LYS A 128 -9.45 0.86 8.87
CA LYS A 128 -10.73 0.44 9.49
C LYS A 128 -11.58 1.63 9.89
N ALA A 129 -11.02 2.57 10.65
CA ALA A 129 -11.74 3.76 11.11
C ALA A 129 -12.31 4.58 9.94
N ILE A 130 -11.57 4.66 8.83
CA ILE A 130 -12.01 5.29 7.59
C ILE A 130 -13.16 4.54 6.93
N ASN A 131 -13.15 3.20 6.96
CA ASN A 131 -14.14 2.37 6.29
C ASN A 131 -15.48 2.35 7.04
N HIS A 132 -15.46 2.34 8.38
CA HIS A 132 -16.66 2.34 9.23
C HIS A 132 -17.45 3.67 9.24
N THR A 133 -16.91 4.72 8.64
CA THR A 133 -17.59 6.02 8.49
C THR A 133 -18.23 6.18 7.09
N ARG A 134 -18.60 5.07 6.46
CA ARG A 134 -19.42 5.00 5.24
C ARG A 134 -20.77 4.42 5.58
#